data_AF-B4QZ00-F1
#
_entry.id   AF-B4QZ00-F1
#
_cell.length_a   1.000
_cell.length_b   1.000
_cell.length_c   1.000
_cell.angle_alpha   90.00
_cell.angle_beta   90.00
_cell.angle_gamma   90.00
#
_symmetry.space_group_name_H-M   'P 1'
#
loop_
_entity.id
_entity.type
_entity.pdbx_description
1 polymer ?
#
loop_
_entity_poly.entity_id
_entity_poly.type
_entity_poly.pdbx_seq_one_letter_code
_entity_poly.pdbx_strand_id
1 'polypeptide(L)'
;MTQGKQKGVLCHFEHMPTLRRQDKEALKELLQTRLVECGWHKDIREMIRNIIKERGVDNIDRDQLTAEIVPQARALVPEVIKNEIMMRVYAVLDNPFHP
;
A
#
# COMPACT_ATOMS: atom_id res chain seq x y z
N MET A 1 3.17 44.19 39.34
CA MET A 1 1.82 44.07 38.74
C MET A 1 1.93 44.79 37.40
N THR A 2 1.74 44.22 36.22
CA THR A 2 0.93 43.10 35.75
C THR A 2 1.68 42.38 34.61
N GLN A 3 1.34 41.10 34.43
CA GLN A 3 1.87 40.23 33.38
C GLN A 3 1.34 40.60 32.00
N GLY A 4 2.14 40.33 30.97
CA GLY A 4 1.71 40.23 29.58
C GLY A 4 2.39 39.03 28.91
N LYS A 5 1.91 37.83 29.21
CA LYS A 5 2.36 36.56 28.63
C LYS A 5 1.68 36.35 27.28
N GLN A 6 2.40 36.53 26.18
CA GLN A 6 1.90 36.07 24.87
C GLN A 6 2.18 34.57 24.74
N LYS A 7 1.07 33.82 24.81
CA LYS A 7 1.01 32.37 24.61
C LYS A 7 1.14 32.05 23.12
N GLY A 8 1.69 30.87 22.87
CA GLY A 8 2.19 30.41 21.58
C GLY A 8 1.15 30.31 20.47
N VAL A 9 1.67 30.42 19.25
CA VAL A 9 1.01 29.93 18.04
C VAL A 9 1.20 28.42 18.04
N LEU A 10 0.28 27.69 18.67
CA LEU A 10 0.08 26.29 18.37
C LEU A 10 -0.52 26.25 16.96
N CYS A 11 0.31 26.04 15.93
CA CYS A 11 -0.18 25.70 14.60
C CYS A 11 -1.11 24.50 14.75
N HIS A 12 -2.38 24.73 14.44
CA HIS A 12 -3.44 23.74 14.40
C HIS A 12 -2.97 22.61 13.47
N PHE A 13 -2.72 21.41 14.00
CA PHE A 13 -2.53 20.22 13.19
C PHE A 13 -3.90 19.89 12.59
N GLU A 14 -4.24 20.55 11.50
CA GLU A 14 -5.52 20.37 10.84
C GLU A 14 -5.68 18.91 10.43
N HIS A 15 -6.84 18.34 10.75
CA HIS A 15 -7.18 16.95 10.51
C HIS A 15 -6.91 16.59 9.04
N MET A 16 -5.84 15.83 8.80
CA MET A 16 -5.58 15.26 7.48
C MET A 16 -6.79 14.41 7.07
N PRO A 17 -7.33 14.60 5.86
CA PRO A 17 -8.44 13.78 5.38
C PRO A 17 -7.98 12.32 5.36
N THR A 18 -8.76 11.46 6.02
CA THR A 18 -8.48 10.03 6.09
C THR A 18 -9.49 9.26 5.25
N LEU A 19 -9.03 8.22 4.57
CA LEU A 19 -9.93 7.30 3.86
C LEU A 19 -10.80 6.55 4.88
N ARG A 20 -12.10 6.47 4.61
CA ARG A 20 -13.02 5.64 5.42
C ARG A 20 -12.67 4.17 5.22
N ARG A 21 -13.12 3.32 6.15
CA ARG A 21 -12.87 1.87 6.08
C ARG A 21 -13.35 1.27 4.75
N GLN A 22 -14.56 1.59 4.33
CA GLN A 22 -15.16 1.08 3.09
C GLN A 22 -14.35 1.48 1.85
N ASP A 23 -13.88 2.73 1.78
CA ASP A 23 -13.03 3.18 0.66
C ASP A 23 -11.70 2.43 0.63
N LYS A 24 -11.09 2.18 1.80
CA LYS A 24 -9.86 1.38 1.91
C LYS A 24 -10.08 -0.07 1.44
N GLU A 25 -11.22 -0.66 1.78
CA GLU A 25 -11.59 -2.02 1.37
C GLU A 25 -11.79 -2.08 -0.15
N ALA A 26 -12.56 -1.15 -0.73
CA ALA A 26 -12.77 -1.06 -2.17
C ALA A 26 -11.47 -0.82 -2.95
N LEU A 27 -10.57 0.04 -2.46
CA LEU A 27 -9.25 0.27 -3.05
C LEU A 27 -8.37 -0.99 -2.99
N LYS A 28 -8.43 -1.74 -1.89
CA LYS A 28 -7.71 -3.00 -1.73
C LYS A 28 -8.21 -4.05 -2.73
N GLU A 29 -9.52 -4.18 -2.89
CA GLU A 29 -10.13 -5.11 -3.85
C GLU A 29 -9.77 -4.75 -5.29
N LEU A 30 -9.82 -3.46 -5.64
CA LEU A 30 -9.41 -2.96 -6.95
C LEU A 30 -7.94 -3.29 -7.23
N LEU A 31 -7.05 -2.98 -6.29
CA LEU A 31 -5.63 -3.30 -6.42
C LEU A 31 -5.41 -4.81 -6.59
N GLN A 32 -6.05 -5.64 -5.79
CA GLN A 32 -5.94 -7.10 -5.90
C GLN A 32 -6.40 -7.60 -7.28
N THR A 33 -7.52 -7.09 -7.77
CA THR A 33 -8.04 -7.43 -9.11
C THR A 33 -7.03 -7.07 -10.19
N ARG A 34 -6.50 -5.84 -10.17
CA ARG A 34 -5.52 -5.38 -11.15
C ARG A 34 -4.22 -6.18 -11.14
N LEU A 35 -3.73 -6.54 -9.94
CA LEU A 35 -2.53 -7.37 -9.79
C LEU A 35 -2.73 -8.81 -10.30
N VAL A 36 -3.95 -9.34 -10.26
CA VAL A 36 -4.26 -10.64 -10.87
C VAL A 36 -4.35 -10.51 -12.38
N GLU A 37 -5.07 -9.51 -12.89
CA GLU A 37 -5.28 -9.27 -14.32
C GLU A 37 -3.98 -9.00 -15.07
N CYS A 38 -3.06 -8.22 -14.49
CA CYS A 38 -1.79 -7.90 -15.13
C CYS A 38 -0.75 -9.02 -15.03
N GLY A 39 -1.08 -10.15 -14.40
CA GLY A 39 -0.18 -11.30 -14.25
C GLY A 39 0.77 -11.23 -13.06
N TRP A 40 0.80 -10.13 -12.29
CA TRP A 40 1.73 -9.96 -11.15
C TRP A 40 1.63 -11.13 -10.16
N HIS A 41 0.42 -11.56 -9.81
CA HIS A 41 0.24 -12.70 -8.90
C HIS A 41 0.86 -14.00 -9.44
N LYS A 42 0.81 -14.21 -10.76
CA LYS A 42 1.43 -15.38 -11.41
C LYS A 42 2.95 -15.28 -11.33
N ASP A 43 3.52 -14.10 -11.61
CA ASP A 43 4.95 -13.85 -11.59
C ASP A 43 5.53 -14.06 -10.18
N ILE A 44 4.87 -13.54 -9.14
CA ILE A 44 5.31 -13.76 -7.75
C ILE A 44 5.26 -15.24 -7.39
N ARG A 45 4.23 -15.97 -7.84
CA ARG A 45 4.12 -17.42 -7.61
C ARG A 45 5.22 -18.20 -8.34
N GLU A 46 5.63 -17.77 -9.53
CA GLU A 46 6.76 -18.37 -10.27
C GLU A 46 8.08 -18.09 -9.56
N MET A 47 8.30 -16.85 -9.13
CA MET A 47 9.48 -16.45 -8.39
C MET A 47 9.65 -17.24 -7.08
N ILE A 48 8.58 -17.39 -6.28
CA ILE A 48 8.60 -18.21 -5.06
C ILE A 48 8.97 -19.66 -5.38
N ARG A 49 8.36 -20.24 -6.42
CA ARG A 49 8.64 -21.62 -6.83
C ARG A 49 10.09 -21.80 -7.26
N ASN A 50 10.67 -20.83 -7.96
CA ASN A 50 12.06 -20.89 -8.38
C ASN A 50 13.02 -20.84 -7.19
N ILE A 51 12.80 -19.95 -6.22
CA ILE A 51 13.62 -19.87 -5.00
C ILE A 51 13.58 -21.18 -4.22
N ILE A 52 12.38 -21.77 -4.04
CA ILE A 52 12.23 -23.05 -3.34
C ILE A 52 12.92 -24.18 -4.11
N LYS A 53 12.84 -24.19 -5.45
CA LYS A 53 13.52 -25.20 -6.28
C LYS A 53 15.04 -25.07 -6.23
N GLU A 54 15.57 -23.86 -6.23
CA GLU A 54 17.00 -23.59 -6.23
C GLU A 54 17.66 -23.90 -4.88
N ARG A 55 16.99 -23.55 -3.77
CA ARG A 55 17.55 -23.74 -2.43
C ARG A 55 17.16 -25.07 -1.79
N GLY A 56 16.03 -25.65 -2.20
CA GLY A 56 15.40 -26.79 -1.55
C GLY A 56 14.46 -26.33 -0.42
N VAL A 57 13.34 -27.05 -0.28
CA VAL A 57 12.28 -26.70 0.69
C VAL A 57 12.75 -26.75 2.15
N ASP A 58 13.69 -27.64 2.47
CA ASP A 58 14.20 -27.81 3.83
C ASP A 58 15.22 -26.73 4.24
N ASN A 59 15.71 -25.95 3.29
CA ASN A 59 16.79 -24.97 3.50
C ASN A 59 16.29 -23.51 3.57
N ILE A 60 14.98 -23.29 3.49
CA ILE A 60 14.40 -21.94 3.52
C ILE A 60 13.19 -21.89 4.45
N ASP A 61 13.25 -21.00 5.44
CA ASP A 61 12.10 -20.74 6.30
C ASP A 61 11.14 -19.73 5.66
N ARG A 62 9.87 -19.76 6.10
CA ARG A 62 8.83 -18.84 5.64
C ARG A 62 9.23 -17.38 5.80
N ASP A 63 9.83 -17.00 6.93
CA ASP A 63 10.16 -15.61 7.19
C ASP A 63 11.29 -15.13 6.30
N GLN A 64 12.27 -15.99 6.04
CA GLN A 64 13.36 -15.72 5.08
C GLN A 64 12.82 -15.59 3.66
N LEU A 65 11.96 -16.51 3.22
CA LEU A 65 11.30 -16.43 1.91
C LEU A 65 10.49 -15.14 1.78
N THR A 66 9.76 -14.75 2.84
CA THR A 66 8.98 -13.52 2.86
C THR A 66 9.88 -12.29 2.75
N ALA A 67 10.95 -12.23 3.55
CA ALA A 67 11.90 -11.13 3.54
C ALA A 67 12.58 -10.94 2.18
N GLU A 68 12.82 -12.04 1.45
CA GLU A 68 13.41 -12.01 0.12
C GLU A 68 12.38 -11.66 -0.98
N ILE A 69 11.16 -12.18 -0.88
CA ILE A 69 10.16 -12.04 -1.96
C ILE A 69 9.43 -10.71 -1.93
N VAL A 70 9.14 -10.17 -0.75
CA VAL A 70 8.35 -8.94 -0.59
C VAL A 70 8.97 -7.73 -1.30
N PRO A 71 10.27 -7.42 -1.19
CA PRO A 71 10.86 -6.28 -1.90
C PRO A 71 10.80 -6.46 -3.43
N GLN A 72 11.06 -7.67 -3.92
CA GLN A 72 10.98 -7.98 -5.36
C GLN A 72 9.55 -7.85 -5.87
N ALA A 73 8.58 -8.39 -5.12
CA ALA A 73 7.17 -8.30 -5.45
C ALA A 73 6.68 -6.86 -5.51
N ARG A 74 7.11 -6.01 -4.56
CA ARG A 74 6.80 -4.57 -4.57
C ARG A 74 7.39 -3.85 -5.78
N ALA A 75 8.62 -4.18 -6.17
CA ALA A 75 9.28 -3.59 -7.33
C ALA A 75 8.58 -3.97 -8.65
N LEU A 76 8.01 -5.17 -8.73
CA LEU A 76 7.30 -5.67 -9.91
C LEU A 76 5.91 -5.06 -10.11
N VAL A 77 5.38 -4.28 -9.16
CA VAL A 77 4.07 -3.62 -9.34
C VAL A 77 4.17 -2.60 -10.49
N PRO A 78 3.38 -2.77 -11.58
CA PRO A 78 3.42 -1.85 -12.71
C PRO A 78 3.00 -0.43 -12.33
N GLU A 79 3.69 0.57 -12.89
CA GLU A 79 3.44 1.99 -12.59
C GLU A 79 2.02 2.42 -12.97
N VAL A 80 1.48 1.85 -14.05
CA VAL A 80 0.09 2.09 -14.48
C VAL A 80 -0.91 1.75 -13.37
N ILE A 81 -0.70 0.63 -12.67
CA ILE A 81 -1.57 0.21 -11.56
C ILE A 81 -1.38 1.13 -10.36
N LYS A 82 -0.14 1.51 -10.02
CA LYS A 82 0.10 2.47 -8.92
C LYS A 82 -0.61 3.79 -9.18
N ASN A 83 -0.52 4.30 -10.40
CA ASN A 83 -1.17 5.54 -10.81
C ASN A 83 -2.69 5.42 -10.77
N GLU A 84 -3.28 4.31 -11.25
CA GLU A 84 -4.72 4.07 -11.16
C GLU A 84 -5.22 4.10 -9.71
N ILE A 85 -4.55 3.39 -8.80
CA ILE A 85 -4.90 3.37 -7.38
C ILE A 85 -4.71 4.75 -6.74
N MET A 86 -3.62 5.44 -7.06
CA MET A 86 -3.35 6.79 -6.55
C MET A 86 -4.40 7.80 -7.01
N MET A 87 -4.80 7.76 -8.29
CA MET A 87 -5.90 8.57 -8.81
C MET A 87 -7.21 8.29 -8.07
N ARG A 88 -7.52 7.02 -7.78
CA ARG A 88 -8.74 6.67 -7.04
C ARG A 88 -8.70 7.16 -5.60
N VAL A 89 -7.53 7.12 -4.94
CA VAL A 89 -7.33 7.71 -3.61
C VAL A 89 -7.60 9.22 -3.65
N TYR A 90 -7.02 9.95 -4.60
CA TYR A 90 -7.26 11.40 -4.71
C TYR A 90 -8.74 11.72 -4.95
N ALA A 91 -9.42 10.95 -5.81
CA ALA A 91 -10.85 11.14 -6.07
C ALA A 91 -11.73 10.96 -4.82
N VAL A 92 -11.38 10.01 -3.94
CA VAL A 92 -12.11 9.79 -2.66
C VAL A 92 -11.82 10.91 -1.66
N LEU A 93 -10.59 11.42 -1.63
CA LEU A 93 -10.21 12.51 -0.71
C LEU A 93 -10.78 13.86 -1.17
N ASP A 94 -10.90 14.09 -2.47
CA ASP A 94 -11.46 15.31 -3.05
C ASP A 94 -13.00 15.38 -2.93
N ASN A 95 -13.67 14.22 -2.95
CA ASN A 95 -15.11 14.13 -2.75
C ASN A 95 -15.49 13.24 -1.55
N PRO A 96 -15.55 13.81 -0.32
CA PRO A 96 -15.89 13.06 0.88
C PRO A 96 -17.35 12.62 0.94
N PHE A 97 -18.20 12.97 -0.03
CA PHE A 97 -19.63 12.62 -0.09
C PHE A 97 -19.99 11.70 -1.25
N HIS A 98 -19.02 10.95 -1.81
CA HIS A 98 -19.36 9.83 -2.69
C HIS A 98 -20.30 8.87 -1.93
N PRO A 99 -21.48 8.51 -2.49
CA PRO A 99 -22.45 7.62 -1.83
C PRO A 99 -21.84 6.28 -1.43
#